data_AF-A0A2M4AUD3-F1
#
_entry.id   AF-A0A2M4AUD3-F1
#
_cell.length_a   1.000
_cell.length_b   1.000
_cell.length_c   1.000
_cell.angle_alpha   90.00
_cell.angle_beta   90.00
_cell.angle_gamma   90.00
#
_symmetry.space_group_name_H-M   'P 1'
#
loop_
_entity.id
_entity.type
_entity.pdbx_description
1 polymer ?
#
loop_
_entity_poly.entity_id
_entity_poly.type
_entity_poly.pdbx_seq_one_letter_code
_entity_poly.pdbx_strand_id
1 'polypeptide(L)'
;LQICGSAQLVIGAFLLWNHRQYSQIVKNQFWEPYAVLIGLGIISQLLCYFGWTSTSRKHRCYLGTFCAFQVLLIVILFLVSGWSVATKVHLIVPAELAIEASHAEFVAHQAPPDPTHIWNRLQRDFHCCGSNSLHDYKNSFPRSCYDPVNRELHSAGCMHVYVRSMEMNMVRVAVVAICSALIQSLGIFCVIQLTLLLRRPIIMLPNGDNQSIRVKRTREQLTPLSPATISRPSQHSGGSSSGSTKPPIPLKPVVPRVDPPVIKPTH
;
A
#
# COMPACT_ATOMS: atom_id res chain seq x y z
N LEU A 1 5.72 -2.49 -4.01
CA LEU A 1 6.36 -1.52 -3.09
C LEU A 1 6.68 -0.20 -3.78
N GLN A 2 7.51 -0.20 -4.83
CA GLN A 2 7.90 1.03 -5.55
C GLN A 2 6.69 1.84 -6.05
N ILE A 3 5.74 1.17 -6.71
CA ILE A 3 4.50 1.82 -7.20
C ILE A 3 3.70 2.44 -6.05
N CYS A 4 3.66 1.80 -4.88
CA CYS A 4 2.98 2.31 -3.69
C CYS A 4 3.68 3.56 -3.15
N GLY A 5 5.02 3.51 -3.02
CA GLY A 5 5.82 4.65 -2.59
C GLY A 5 5.67 5.86 -3.53
N SER A 6 5.71 5.64 -4.84
CA SER A 6 5.48 6.71 -5.82
C SER A 6 4.06 7.26 -5.75
N ALA A 7 3.05 6.41 -5.59
CA ALA A 7 1.66 6.85 -5.45
C ALA A 7 1.45 7.68 -4.18
N GLN A 8 2.04 7.26 -3.05
CA GLN A 8 2.00 8.02 -1.79
C GLN A 8 2.64 9.40 -1.94
N LEU A 9 3.79 9.48 -2.62
CA LEU A 9 4.47 10.73 -2.86
C LEU A 9 3.65 11.68 -3.74
N VAL A 10 3.10 11.18 -4.86
CA VAL A 10 2.29 11.99 -5.78
C VAL A 10 1.01 12.48 -5.10
N ILE A 11 0.28 11.59 -4.42
CA ILE A 11 -0.97 11.95 -3.75
C ILE A 11 -0.68 12.90 -2.59
N GLY A 12 0.34 12.64 -1.78
CA GLY A 12 0.72 13.52 -0.68
C GLY A 12 1.15 14.91 -1.17
N ALA A 13 1.96 14.98 -2.23
CA ALA A 13 2.38 16.24 -2.83
C ALA A 13 1.20 17.02 -3.42
N PHE A 14 0.28 16.35 -4.12
CA PHE A 14 -0.92 16.98 -4.66
C PHE A 14 -1.81 17.57 -3.56
N LEU A 15 -2.05 16.81 -2.48
CA LEU A 15 -2.85 17.28 -1.35
C LEU A 15 -2.19 18.45 -0.62
N LEU A 16 -0.86 18.37 -0.40
CA LEU A 16 -0.10 19.45 0.22
C LEU A 16 -0.09 20.71 -0.65
N TRP A 17 0.03 20.55 -1.98
CA TRP A 17 -0.01 21.65 -2.93
C TRP A 17 -1.37 22.37 -2.86
N ASN A 18 -2.46 21.61 -2.95
CA ASN A 18 -3.81 22.18 -2.84
C ASN A 18 -3.99 22.91 -1.49
N HIS A 19 -3.55 22.31 -0.39
CA HIS A 19 -3.63 22.93 0.92
C HIS A 19 -2.79 24.21 1.04
N ARG A 20 -1.58 24.23 0.47
CA ARG A 20 -0.70 25.41 0.42
C ARG A 20 -1.31 26.59 -0.33
N GLN A 21 -2.10 26.32 -1.37
CA GLN A 21 -2.81 27.39 -2.10
C GLN A 21 -3.86 28.09 -1.24
N TYR A 22 -4.37 27.42 -0.19
CA TYR A 22 -5.42 27.92 0.70
C TYR A 22 -4.93 28.17 2.13
N SER A 23 -3.61 28.12 2.38
CA SER A 23 -3.04 28.15 3.73
C SER A 23 -3.33 29.45 4.48
N GLN A 24 -3.51 30.56 3.76
CA GLN A 24 -3.85 31.87 4.35
C GLN A 24 -5.24 31.86 5.00
N ILE A 25 -6.20 31.10 4.44
CA ILE A 25 -7.58 31.02 4.97
C ILE A 25 -7.60 30.24 6.29
N VAL A 26 -6.74 29.22 6.42
CA VAL A 26 -6.69 28.31 7.56
C VAL A 26 -5.45 28.50 8.45
N LYS A 27 -4.82 29.68 8.41
CA LYS A 27 -3.66 30.08 9.24
C LYS A 27 -2.52 29.04 9.27
N ASN A 28 -2.23 28.41 8.12
CA ASN A 28 -1.18 27.40 7.94
C ASN A 28 -1.30 26.17 8.89
N GLN A 29 -2.51 25.85 9.35
CA GLN A 29 -2.80 24.67 10.14
C GLN A 29 -3.16 23.48 9.23
N PHE A 30 -3.04 22.24 9.71
CA PHE A 30 -3.49 21.01 9.04
C PHE A 30 -2.61 20.43 7.90
N TRP A 31 -1.36 20.89 7.75
CA TRP A 31 -0.43 20.39 6.72
C TRP A 31 0.29 19.07 7.09
N GLU A 32 0.36 18.78 8.39
CA GLU A 32 1.10 17.65 8.97
C GLU A 32 0.80 16.28 8.35
N PRO A 33 -0.47 15.82 8.19
CA PRO A 33 -0.75 14.49 7.63
C PRO A 33 -0.26 14.35 6.18
N TYR A 34 -0.30 15.43 5.39
CA TYR A 34 0.18 15.42 4.01
C TYR A 34 1.70 15.33 3.95
N ALA A 35 2.42 16.06 4.81
CA ALA A 35 3.86 16.00 4.87
C ALA A 35 4.38 14.64 5.35
N VAL A 36 3.73 14.04 6.35
CA VAL A 36 4.07 12.68 6.80
C VAL A 36 3.86 11.67 5.66
N LEU A 37 2.76 11.77 4.91
CA LEU A 37 2.52 10.88 3.76
C LEU A 37 3.62 10.99 2.69
N ILE A 38 4.09 12.20 2.40
CA ILE A 38 5.21 12.44 1.46
C ILE A 38 6.50 11.80 2.01
N GLY A 39 6.83 12.05 3.28
CA GLY A 39 8.02 11.48 3.93
C GLY A 39 8.03 9.95 3.87
N LEU A 40 6.88 9.32 4.15
CA LEU A 40 6.73 7.87 4.06
C LEU A 40 6.89 7.35 2.63
N GLY A 41 6.41 8.09 1.62
CA GLY A 41 6.62 7.77 0.21
C GLY A 41 8.11 7.75 -0.18
N ILE A 42 8.87 8.77 0.27
CA ILE A 42 10.32 8.85 0.02
C ILE A 42 11.06 7.68 0.70
N ILE A 43 10.75 7.41 1.98
CA ILE A 43 11.36 6.29 2.71
C ILE A 43 11.04 4.96 2.02
N SER A 44 9.80 4.76 1.56
CA SER A 44 9.38 3.57 0.81
C SER A 44 10.20 3.38 -0.48
N GLN A 45 10.50 4.47 -1.18
CA GLN A 45 11.33 4.44 -2.39
C GLN A 45 12.79 4.06 -2.09
N LEU A 46 13.37 4.59 -1.00
CA LEU A 46 14.70 4.19 -0.53
C LEU A 46 14.74 2.72 -0.12
N LEU A 47 13.70 2.23 0.56
CA LEU A 47 13.60 0.81 0.90
C LEU A 47 13.53 -0.09 -0.33
N CYS A 48 12.88 0.34 -1.42
CA CYS A 48 12.91 -0.42 -2.67
C CYS A 48 14.34 -0.56 -3.22
N TYR A 49 15.13 0.52 -3.18
CA TYR A 49 16.53 0.49 -3.60
C TYR A 49 17.37 -0.42 -2.70
N PHE A 50 17.15 -0.36 -1.39
CA PHE A 50 17.80 -1.29 -0.45
C PHE A 50 17.36 -2.74 -0.65
N GLY A 51 16.10 -3.01 -1.02
CA GLY A 51 15.62 -4.36 -1.33
C GLY A 51 16.28 -4.96 -2.57
N TRP A 52 16.48 -4.15 -3.62
CA TRP A 52 17.20 -4.57 -4.83
C TRP A 52 18.67 -4.90 -4.54
N THR A 53 19.36 -4.02 -3.82
CA THR A 53 20.77 -4.20 -3.45
C THR A 53 20.97 -5.37 -2.48
N SER A 54 20.03 -5.59 -1.54
CA SER A 54 20.05 -6.70 -0.59
C SER A 54 19.95 -8.06 -1.26
N THR A 55 19.23 -8.17 -2.39
CA THR A 55 19.15 -9.41 -3.18
C THR A 55 20.48 -9.70 -3.89
N SER A 56 21.19 -8.65 -4.31
CA SER A 56 22.44 -8.76 -5.06
C SER A 56 23.65 -9.09 -4.17
N ARG A 57 23.68 -8.55 -2.95
CA ARG A 57 24.72 -8.78 -1.95
C ARG A 57 24.26 -9.93 -1.04
N LYS A 58 24.79 -11.14 -1.20
CA LYS A 58 24.44 -12.37 -0.43
C LYS A 58 24.65 -12.30 1.11
N HIS A 59 24.78 -11.11 1.68
CA HIS A 59 24.95 -10.90 3.11
C HIS A 59 23.60 -11.01 3.84
N ARG A 60 23.47 -12.05 4.66
CA ARG A 60 22.27 -12.39 5.45
C ARG A 60 21.74 -11.23 6.32
N CYS A 61 22.61 -10.33 6.77
CA CYS A 61 22.25 -9.22 7.66
C CYS A 61 21.39 -8.15 6.96
N TYR A 62 21.68 -7.82 5.70
CA TYR A 62 20.98 -6.76 4.96
C TYR A 62 19.50 -7.09 4.70
N LEU A 63 19.17 -8.37 4.54
CA LEU A 63 17.80 -8.82 4.37
C LEU A 63 16.99 -8.68 5.67
N GLY A 64 17.62 -8.93 6.82
CA GLY A 64 17.01 -8.75 8.14
C GLY A 64 16.69 -7.29 8.44
N THR A 65 17.63 -6.38 8.16
CA THR A 65 17.41 -4.94 8.36
C THR A 65 16.32 -4.40 7.43
N PHE A 66 16.30 -4.82 6.15
CA PHE A 66 15.23 -4.46 5.22
C PHE A 66 13.84 -4.87 5.74
N CYS A 67 13.69 -6.12 6.22
CA CYS A 67 12.42 -6.58 6.80
C CYS A 67 12.03 -5.78 8.04
N ALA A 68 12.98 -5.45 8.92
CA ALA A 68 12.71 -4.65 10.12
C ALA A 68 12.20 -3.25 9.76
N PHE A 69 12.84 -2.56 8.80
CA PHE A 69 12.38 -1.25 8.34
C PHE A 69 11.02 -1.31 7.65
N GLN A 70 10.75 -2.37 6.88
CA GLN A 70 9.43 -2.60 6.27
C GLN A 70 8.33 -2.77 7.32
N VAL A 71 8.56 -3.57 8.37
CA VAL A 71 7.62 -3.70 9.48
C VAL A 71 7.39 -2.36 10.18
N LEU A 72 8.48 -1.61 10.44
CA LEU A 72 8.37 -0.28 11.04
C LEU A 72 7.53 0.68 10.18
N LEU A 73 7.70 0.68 8.85
CA LEU A 73 6.87 1.48 7.95
C LEU A 73 5.39 1.11 8.04
N ILE A 74 5.07 -0.17 8.07
CA ILE A 74 3.68 -0.63 8.20
C ILE A 74 3.06 -0.11 9.51
N VAL A 75 3.78 -0.22 10.62
CA VAL A 75 3.31 0.30 11.91
C VAL A 75 3.06 1.80 11.83
N ILE A 76 4.00 2.58 11.27
CA ILE A 76 3.83 4.02 11.11
C ILE A 76 2.62 4.34 10.21
N LEU A 77 2.38 3.59 9.13
CA LEU A 77 1.23 3.80 8.26
C LEU A 77 -0.11 3.58 8.98
N PHE A 78 -0.21 2.57 9.84
CA PHE A 78 -1.39 2.37 10.68
C PHE A 78 -1.58 3.49 11.69
N LEU A 79 -0.49 3.95 12.33
CA LEU A 79 -0.54 5.08 13.26
C LEU A 79 -0.99 6.36 12.56
N VAL A 80 -0.44 6.67 11.39
CA VAL A 80 -0.83 7.84 10.58
C VAL A 80 -2.28 7.75 10.14
N SER A 81 -2.75 6.57 9.74
CA SER A 81 -4.17 6.37 9.41
C SER A 81 -5.07 6.64 10.61
N GLY A 82 -4.75 6.06 11.77
CA GLY A 82 -5.54 6.25 12.99
C GLY A 82 -5.54 7.72 13.44
N TRP A 83 -4.36 8.33 13.45
CA TRP A 83 -4.19 9.73 13.78
C TRP A 83 -4.94 10.65 12.80
N SER A 84 -4.85 10.42 11.49
CA SER A 84 -5.58 11.23 10.50
C SER A 84 -7.10 11.18 10.68
N VAL A 85 -7.65 10.02 11.07
CA VAL A 85 -9.07 9.86 11.36
C VAL A 85 -9.47 10.47 12.70
N ALA A 86 -8.59 10.43 13.72
CA ALA A 86 -8.85 11.08 15.01
C ALA A 86 -8.81 12.61 14.86
N THR A 87 -7.78 13.12 14.19
CA THR A 87 -7.58 14.55 14.00
C THR A 87 -8.77 15.16 13.24
N LYS A 88 -9.34 14.50 12.22
CA LYS A 88 -10.48 15.05 11.45
C LYS A 88 -11.62 15.59 12.34
N VAL A 89 -11.95 14.91 13.45
CA VAL A 89 -13.08 15.26 14.33
C VAL A 89 -12.78 16.54 15.13
N HIS A 90 -11.52 16.72 15.52
CA HIS A 90 -11.10 17.86 16.32
C HIS A 90 -10.82 19.12 15.49
N LEU A 91 -10.69 19.02 14.17
CA LEU A 91 -10.31 20.16 13.32
C LEU A 91 -11.49 20.92 12.71
N ILE A 92 -12.72 20.39 12.78
CA ILE A 92 -13.91 21.02 12.18
C ILE A 92 -14.11 22.43 12.77
N VAL A 93 -14.23 22.51 14.10
CA VAL A 93 -14.47 23.77 14.82
C VAL A 93 -13.38 24.83 14.59
N PRO A 94 -12.07 24.54 14.74
CA PRO A 94 -11.05 25.55 14.49
C PRO A 94 -10.94 25.94 13.01
N ALA A 95 -11.26 25.02 12.08
CA ALA A 95 -11.29 25.34 10.66
C ALA A 95 -12.43 26.31 10.34
N GLU A 96 -13.64 26.06 10.84
CA GLU A 96 -14.80 26.94 10.67
C GLU A 96 -14.52 28.36 11.18
N LEU A 97 -14.01 28.48 12.41
CA LEU A 97 -13.63 29.77 13.01
C LEU A 97 -12.56 30.52 12.20
N ALA A 98 -11.56 29.79 11.67
CA ALA A 98 -10.51 30.40 10.85
C ALA A 98 -11.06 30.92 9.51
N ILE A 99 -11.95 30.16 8.87
CA ILE A 99 -12.60 30.53 7.61
C ILE A 99 -13.49 31.76 7.82
N GLU A 100 -14.31 31.78 8.86
CA GLU A 100 -15.20 32.90 9.16
C GLU A 100 -14.40 34.18 9.43
N ALA A 101 -13.34 34.10 10.25
CA ALA A 101 -12.46 35.24 10.50
C ALA A 101 -11.77 35.75 9.22
N SER A 102 -11.27 34.84 8.37
CA SER A 102 -10.65 35.19 7.10
C SER A 102 -11.64 35.83 6.12
N HIS A 103 -12.90 35.40 6.12
CA HIS A 103 -13.95 35.98 5.27
C HIS A 103 -14.33 37.38 5.74
N ALA A 104 -14.49 37.57 7.06
CA ALA A 104 -14.80 38.87 7.64
C ALA A 104 -13.72 39.91 7.30
N GLU A 105 -12.44 39.52 7.37
CA GLU A 105 -11.32 40.37 6.96
C GLU A 105 -11.36 40.71 5.46
N PHE A 106 -11.69 39.74 4.61
CA PHE A 106 -11.83 39.91 3.16
C PHE A 106 -12.95 40.90 2.80
N VAL A 107 -14.11 40.79 3.46
CA VAL A 107 -15.26 41.69 3.23
C VAL A 107 -14.98 43.09 3.80
N ALA A 108 -14.36 43.17 4.98
CA ALA A 108 -14.04 44.44 5.63
C ALA A 108 -13.04 45.29 4.83
N HIS A 109 -12.07 44.66 4.16
CA HIS A 109 -11.06 45.38 3.40
C HIS A 109 -11.53 45.87 2.02
N GLN A 110 -12.82 45.67 1.66
CA GLN A 110 -13.38 46.02 0.34
C GLN A 110 -12.34 45.81 -0.76
N ALA A 111 -11.68 44.64 -0.75
CA ALA A 111 -10.59 44.41 -1.67
C ALA A 111 -11.13 44.73 -3.07
N PRO A 112 -10.43 45.57 -3.87
CA PRO A 112 -10.84 45.79 -5.25
C PRO A 112 -11.06 44.41 -5.89
N PRO A 113 -11.86 44.32 -6.97
CA PRO A 113 -12.17 43.06 -7.64
C PRO A 113 -10.91 42.50 -8.30
N ASP A 114 -9.97 42.06 -7.48
CA ASP A 114 -8.73 41.44 -7.85
C ASP A 114 -9.10 39.97 -8.05
N PRO A 115 -9.18 39.53 -9.30
CA PRO A 115 -9.51 38.14 -9.61
C PRO A 115 -8.46 37.17 -9.06
N THR A 116 -7.30 37.66 -8.59
CA THR A 116 -6.24 36.85 -7.99
C THR A 116 -6.42 36.60 -6.50
N HIS A 117 -7.39 37.25 -5.84
CA HIS A 117 -7.61 37.04 -4.41
C HIS A 117 -8.01 35.58 -4.11
N ILE A 118 -7.49 35.05 -3.00
CA ILE A 118 -7.63 33.65 -2.61
C ILE A 118 -9.10 33.22 -2.43
N TRP A 119 -9.95 34.12 -1.93
CA TRP A 119 -11.40 33.90 -1.79
C TRP A 119 -12.12 33.79 -3.14
N ASN A 120 -11.71 34.57 -4.14
CA ASN A 120 -12.29 34.49 -5.48
C ASN A 120 -11.93 33.16 -6.17
N ARG A 121 -10.72 32.63 -5.90
CA ARG A 121 -10.33 31.29 -6.34
C ARG A 121 -11.11 30.21 -5.61
N LEU A 122 -11.21 30.29 -4.28
CA LEU A 122 -11.95 29.32 -3.47
C LEU A 122 -13.41 29.17 -3.95
N GLN A 123 -14.10 30.28 -4.14
CA GLN A 123 -15.50 30.29 -4.61
C GLN A 123 -15.67 29.63 -5.98
N ARG A 124 -14.71 29.86 -6.88
CA ARG A 124 -14.70 29.26 -8.22
C ARG A 124 -14.40 27.76 -8.20
N ASP A 125 -13.43 27.34 -7.41
CA ASP A 125 -12.98 25.94 -7.32
C ASP A 125 -14.01 25.06 -6.59
N PHE A 126 -14.74 25.62 -5.62
CA PHE A 126 -15.72 24.90 -4.81
C PHE A 126 -17.18 25.20 -5.14
N HIS A 127 -17.45 26.04 -6.16
CA HIS A 127 -18.80 26.43 -6.58
C HIS A 127 -19.69 26.91 -5.42
N CYS A 128 -19.14 27.80 -4.60
CA CYS A 128 -19.77 28.31 -3.38
C CYS A 128 -19.70 29.84 -3.33
N CYS A 129 -20.55 30.47 -2.52
CA CYS A 129 -20.55 31.92 -2.32
C CYS A 129 -20.77 32.27 -0.84
N GLY A 130 -19.95 33.20 -0.35
CA GLY A 130 -19.98 33.66 1.05
C GLY A 130 -19.27 32.71 2.00
N SER A 131 -19.29 33.04 3.29
CA SER A 131 -18.80 32.16 4.35
C SER A 131 -19.84 31.07 4.62
N ASN A 132 -21.01 31.48 5.10
CA ASN A 132 -22.14 30.62 5.43
C ASN A 132 -23.24 30.68 4.37
N SER A 133 -23.47 31.84 3.76
CA SER A 133 -24.51 32.04 2.76
C SER A 133 -24.19 33.24 1.86
N LEU A 134 -24.93 33.37 0.76
CA LEU A 134 -24.82 34.55 -0.11
C LEU A 134 -25.15 35.83 0.64
N HIS A 135 -26.01 35.76 1.67
CA HIS A 135 -26.39 36.91 2.49
C HIS A 135 -25.21 37.58 3.22
N ASP A 136 -24.06 36.89 3.32
CA ASP A 136 -22.83 37.49 3.86
C ASP A 136 -22.33 38.64 2.97
N TYR A 137 -22.70 38.62 1.69
CA TYR A 137 -22.54 39.74 0.78
C TYR A 137 -23.84 40.56 0.76
N LYS A 138 -23.76 41.83 1.18
CA LYS A 138 -24.93 42.72 1.27
C LYS A 138 -25.73 42.80 -0.03
N ASN A 139 -25.13 43.38 -1.09
CA ASN A 139 -25.80 43.62 -2.38
C ASN A 139 -24.86 43.55 -3.60
N SER A 140 -23.55 43.34 -3.40
CA SER A 140 -22.56 43.28 -4.48
C SER A 140 -21.75 42.00 -4.35
N PHE A 141 -22.04 41.04 -5.23
CA PHE A 141 -21.36 39.75 -5.27
C PHE A 141 -20.13 39.81 -6.19
N PRO A 142 -19.00 39.19 -5.80
CA PRO A 142 -17.87 39.07 -6.70
C PRO A 142 -18.22 38.17 -7.89
N ARG A 143 -17.56 38.39 -9.04
CA ARG A 143 -17.77 37.56 -10.25
C ARG A 143 -17.47 36.07 -10.02
N SER A 144 -16.67 35.74 -9.02
CA SER A 144 -16.36 34.36 -8.62
C SER A 144 -17.54 33.58 -8.02
N CYS A 145 -18.59 34.27 -7.56
CA CYS A 145 -19.81 33.61 -7.07
C CYS A 145 -20.77 33.16 -8.19
N TYR A 146 -20.50 33.58 -9.44
CA TYR A 146 -21.35 33.24 -10.58
C TYR A 146 -20.75 32.07 -11.36
N ASP A 147 -21.62 31.17 -11.81
CA ASP A 147 -21.24 30.09 -12.71
C ASP A 147 -20.76 30.67 -14.06
N PRO A 148 -19.59 30.25 -14.58
CA PRO A 148 -19.05 30.78 -15.83
C PRO A 148 -19.93 30.46 -17.05
N VAL A 149 -20.76 29.42 -16.99
CA VAL A 149 -21.61 28.95 -18.10
C VAL A 149 -23.02 29.51 -17.95
N ASN A 150 -23.69 29.23 -16.84
CA ASN A 150 -25.12 29.55 -16.67
C ASN A 150 -25.35 30.94 -16.07
N ARG A 151 -24.30 31.62 -15.58
CA ARG A 151 -24.39 32.87 -14.80
C ARG A 151 -25.34 32.78 -13.60
N GLU A 152 -25.59 31.57 -13.11
CA GLU A 152 -26.35 31.34 -11.90
C GLU A 152 -25.47 31.62 -10.68
N LEU A 153 -26.09 32.16 -9.64
CA LEU A 153 -25.41 32.52 -8.41
C LEU A 153 -25.33 31.30 -7.48
N HIS A 154 -24.13 30.94 -7.04
CA HIS A 154 -23.94 29.81 -6.14
C HIS A 154 -24.58 30.06 -4.77
N SER A 155 -25.53 29.20 -4.37
CA SER A 155 -26.27 29.36 -3.12
C SER A 155 -25.64 28.67 -1.90
N ALA A 156 -24.66 27.79 -2.11
CA ALA A 156 -23.97 27.09 -1.03
C ALA A 156 -22.91 27.98 -0.38
N GLY A 157 -22.87 28.03 0.96
CA GLY A 157 -21.80 28.68 1.71
C GLY A 157 -20.47 27.93 1.59
N CYS A 158 -19.36 28.67 1.45
CA CYS A 158 -18.05 28.06 1.26
C CYS A 158 -17.51 27.34 2.51
N MET A 159 -17.93 27.74 3.72
CA MET A 159 -17.44 27.15 4.96
C MET A 159 -17.74 25.66 5.03
N HIS A 160 -19.01 25.27 4.88
CA HIS A 160 -19.42 23.86 4.92
C HIS A 160 -18.82 23.04 3.77
N VAL A 161 -18.77 23.60 2.55
CA VAL A 161 -18.21 22.90 1.38
C VAL A 161 -16.71 22.67 1.54
N TYR A 162 -15.97 23.69 2.00
CA TYR A 162 -14.52 23.63 2.15
C TYR A 162 -14.11 22.73 3.32
N VAL A 163 -14.76 22.85 4.48
CA VAL A 163 -14.52 21.97 5.64
C VAL A 163 -14.76 20.51 5.26
N ARG A 164 -15.88 20.21 4.61
CA ARG A 164 -16.17 18.87 4.09
C ARG A 164 -15.10 18.38 3.11
N SER A 165 -14.58 19.26 2.25
CA SER A 165 -13.45 18.92 1.38
C SER A 165 -12.18 18.60 2.18
N MET A 166 -11.88 19.32 3.25
CA MET A 166 -10.72 19.03 4.10
C MET A 166 -10.87 17.67 4.78
N GLU A 167 -12.04 17.36 5.32
CA GLU A 167 -12.33 16.04 5.89
C GLU A 167 -12.12 14.92 4.86
N MET A 168 -12.66 15.09 3.66
CA MET A 168 -12.49 14.12 2.57
C MET A 168 -11.02 13.95 2.18
N ASN A 169 -10.21 15.01 2.21
CA ASN A 169 -8.77 14.93 1.95
C ASN A 169 -8.02 14.17 3.06
N MET A 170 -8.40 14.34 4.33
CA MET A 170 -7.84 13.54 5.44
C MET A 170 -8.24 12.07 5.30
N VAL A 171 -9.50 11.78 4.92
CA VAL A 171 -9.95 10.41 4.64
C VAL A 171 -9.16 9.81 3.48
N ARG A 172 -8.86 10.56 2.42
CA ARG A 172 -7.99 10.10 1.33
C ARG A 172 -6.61 9.71 1.84
N VAL A 173 -5.99 10.49 2.73
CA VAL A 173 -4.70 10.13 3.35
C VAL A 173 -4.80 8.82 4.13
N ALA A 174 -5.83 8.67 4.97
CA ALA A 174 -6.05 7.45 5.75
C ALA A 174 -6.24 6.21 4.86
N VAL A 175 -7.08 6.31 3.82
CA VAL A 175 -7.31 5.22 2.86
C VAL A 175 -6.02 4.84 2.14
N VAL A 176 -5.26 5.82 1.65
CA VAL A 176 -3.97 5.57 0.98
C VAL A 176 -2.97 4.90 1.91
N ALA A 177 -2.91 5.31 3.19
CA ALA A 177 -2.04 4.71 4.18
C ALA A 177 -2.42 3.24 4.46
N ILE A 178 -3.70 2.95 4.66
CA ILE A 178 -4.20 1.57 4.88
C ILE A 178 -3.92 0.69 3.66
N CYS A 179 -4.29 1.14 2.45
CA CYS A 179 -4.04 0.39 1.22
C CYS A 179 -2.55 0.12 1.03
N SER A 180 -1.70 1.10 1.31
CA SER A 180 -0.25 0.94 1.24
C SER A 180 0.25 -0.09 2.26
N ALA A 181 -0.23 -0.04 3.51
CA ALA A 181 0.13 -1.00 4.56
C ALA A 181 -0.24 -2.45 4.19
N LEU A 182 -1.43 -2.66 3.59
CA LEU A 182 -1.87 -3.98 3.12
C LEU A 182 -1.02 -4.49 1.95
N ILE A 183 -0.66 -3.63 1.01
CA ILE A 183 0.21 -4.05 -0.11
C ILE A 183 1.63 -4.34 0.39
N GLN A 184 2.11 -3.57 1.37
CA GLN A 184 3.41 -3.78 2.00
C GLN A 184 3.46 -5.09 2.77
N SER A 185 2.40 -5.46 3.51
CA SER A 185 2.35 -6.72 4.27
C SER A 185 2.41 -7.94 3.35
N LEU A 186 1.71 -7.91 2.20
CA LEU A 186 1.84 -8.94 1.16
C LEU A 186 3.28 -9.02 0.61
N GLY A 187 3.92 -7.86 0.41
CA GLY A 187 5.33 -7.79 0.00
C GLY A 187 6.28 -8.45 0.99
N ILE A 188 6.11 -8.18 2.29
CA ILE A 188 6.92 -8.81 3.35
C ILE A 188 6.69 -10.33 3.36
N PHE A 189 5.44 -10.79 3.26
CA PHE A 189 5.13 -12.21 3.21
C PHE A 189 5.88 -12.91 2.08
N CYS A 190 5.85 -12.36 0.86
CA CYS A 190 6.60 -12.89 -0.27
C CYS A 190 8.12 -12.94 -0.02
N VAL A 191 8.68 -11.89 0.61
CA VAL A 191 10.11 -11.84 0.94
C VAL A 191 10.47 -12.89 2.00
N ILE A 192 9.65 -13.08 3.02
CA ILE A 192 9.87 -14.12 4.04
C ILE A 192 9.85 -15.50 3.39
N GLN A 193 8.87 -15.79 2.53
CA GLN A 193 8.80 -17.09 1.86
C GLN A 193 9.99 -17.34 0.94
N LEU A 194 10.41 -16.33 0.17
CA LEU A 194 11.63 -16.41 -0.63
C LEU A 194 12.86 -16.64 0.25
N THR A 195 12.95 -15.98 1.41
CA THR A 195 14.05 -16.13 2.36
C THR A 195 14.10 -17.54 2.94
N LEU A 196 12.95 -18.14 3.27
CA LEU A 196 12.84 -19.52 3.75
C LEU A 196 13.25 -20.52 2.67
N LEU A 197 12.83 -20.30 1.42
CA LEU A 197 13.24 -21.14 0.28
C LEU A 197 14.75 -21.05 -0.02
N LEU A 198 15.35 -19.87 0.16
CA LEU A 198 16.79 -19.66 0.01
C LEU A 198 17.60 -20.12 1.23
N ARG A 199 16.99 -20.22 2.42
CA ARG A 199 17.55 -20.92 3.59
C ARG A 199 17.47 -22.44 3.39
N ARG A 200 18.20 -22.97 2.41
CA ARG A 200 18.67 -24.37 2.49
C ARG A 200 19.57 -24.46 3.74
N PRO A 201 19.36 -25.42 4.66
CA PRO A 201 20.22 -25.58 5.83
C PRO A 201 21.61 -25.97 5.36
N ILE A 202 22.62 -25.21 5.76
CA ILE A 202 24.01 -25.68 5.74
C ILE A 202 24.09 -26.61 6.95
N ILE A 203 24.05 -27.92 6.72
CA ILE A 203 24.30 -28.91 7.76
C ILE A 203 25.79 -28.77 8.11
N MET A 204 26.08 -28.21 9.29
CA MET A 204 27.43 -28.20 9.85
C MET A 204 27.75 -29.63 10.27
N LEU A 205 28.50 -30.36 9.45
CA LEU A 205 29.15 -31.60 9.84
C LEU A 205 30.33 -31.26 10.75
N PRO A 206 30.64 -32.08 11.78
CA PRO A 206 31.69 -31.80 12.78
C PRO A 206 33.13 -31.85 12.23
N ASN A 207 33.32 -31.87 10.91
CA ASN A 207 34.62 -31.79 10.26
C ASN A 207 34.57 -30.64 9.26
N GLY A 208 35.46 -29.65 9.45
CA GLY A 208 35.43 -28.30 8.87
C GLY A 208 35.54 -28.15 7.36
N ASP A 209 34.75 -28.87 6.58
CA ASP A 209 34.59 -28.68 5.13
C ASP A 209 33.21 -28.11 4.79
N ASN A 210 33.20 -26.85 4.32
CA ASN A 210 31.99 -26.14 3.91
C ASN A 210 31.44 -26.67 2.57
N GLN A 211 30.77 -27.82 2.53
CA GLN A 211 30.03 -28.25 1.35
C GLN A 211 28.62 -27.65 1.31
N SER A 212 28.39 -26.73 0.39
CA SER A 212 27.04 -26.28 0.05
C SER A 212 26.31 -27.40 -0.71
N ILE A 213 25.42 -28.14 -0.04
CA ILE A 213 24.58 -29.14 -0.70
C ILE A 213 23.60 -28.43 -1.65
N ARG A 214 23.91 -28.43 -2.94
CA ARG A 214 22.97 -28.03 -4.01
C ARG A 214 21.97 -29.17 -4.17
N VAL A 215 20.84 -29.11 -3.46
CA VAL A 215 19.70 -29.98 -3.78
C VAL A 215 19.18 -29.56 -5.16
N LYS A 216 19.57 -30.31 -6.20
CA LYS A 216 18.88 -30.30 -7.50
C LYS A 216 17.44 -30.72 -7.21
N ARG A 217 16.51 -29.77 -7.28
CA ARG A 217 15.09 -30.10 -7.37
C ARG A 217 14.95 -30.82 -8.71
N THR A 218 14.74 -32.13 -8.69
CA THR A 218 14.39 -32.90 -9.88
C THR A 218 13.17 -32.22 -10.47
N ARG A 219 13.37 -31.59 -11.63
CA ARG A 219 12.30 -31.02 -12.43
C ARG A 219 11.46 -32.22 -12.85
N GLU A 220 10.24 -32.33 -12.33
CA GLU A 220 9.28 -33.29 -12.84
C GLU A 220 9.19 -33.07 -14.35
N GLN A 221 9.64 -34.05 -15.11
CA GLN A 221 9.48 -34.05 -16.55
C GLN A 221 7.99 -34.18 -16.83
N LEU A 222 7.45 -33.08 -17.35
CA LEU A 222 6.22 -33.01 -18.10
C LEU A 222 6.27 -34.08 -19.20
N THR A 223 5.59 -35.20 -19.04
CA THR A 223 5.36 -36.18 -20.10
C THR A 223 4.19 -35.70 -20.97
N PRO A 224 4.35 -35.60 -22.30
CA PRO A 224 3.25 -35.24 -23.18
C PRO A 224 2.31 -36.43 -23.34
N LEU A 225 0.99 -36.19 -23.19
CA LEU A 225 -0.02 -37.15 -23.63
C LEU A 225 0.07 -37.32 -25.16
N SER A 226 0.16 -38.56 -25.62
CA SER A 226 -0.17 -38.97 -27.00
C SER A 226 -1.18 -40.13 -26.93
N PRO A 227 -2.11 -40.23 -27.89
CA PRO A 227 -3.45 -40.74 -27.62
C PRO A 227 -3.60 -42.25 -27.79
N ALA A 228 -4.65 -42.73 -27.15
CA ALA A 228 -5.14 -44.10 -27.15
C ALA A 228 -5.22 -44.72 -28.56
N THR A 229 -4.70 -45.95 -28.69
CA THR A 229 -5.14 -46.86 -29.74
C THR A 229 -6.04 -47.93 -29.12
N ILE A 230 -7.27 -47.93 -29.61
CA ILE A 230 -8.36 -48.86 -29.31
C ILE A 230 -8.07 -50.21 -29.99
N SER A 231 -8.17 -51.31 -29.22
CA SER A 231 -8.53 -52.62 -29.78
C SER A 231 -9.27 -53.47 -28.73
N ARG A 232 -10.42 -54.00 -29.16
CA ARG A 232 -11.50 -54.69 -28.43
C ARG A 232 -11.21 -56.24 -28.34
N PRO A 233 -12.12 -57.14 -27.89
CA PRO A 233 -11.87 -58.07 -26.78
C PRO A 233 -12.10 -59.57 -27.11
N SER A 234 -11.71 -60.50 -26.22
CA SER A 234 -12.36 -61.84 -26.06
C SER A 234 -11.71 -62.61 -24.91
N GLN A 235 -12.40 -62.75 -23.77
CA GLN A 235 -13.09 -63.96 -23.30
C GLN A 235 -12.20 -65.16 -22.96
N HIS A 236 -12.13 -65.51 -21.66
CA HIS A 236 -12.30 -66.88 -21.19
C HIS A 236 -12.74 -66.93 -19.71
N SER A 237 -13.99 -67.36 -19.55
CA SER A 237 -14.61 -68.21 -18.52
C SER A 237 -13.89 -68.59 -17.21
N GLY A 238 -14.63 -68.44 -16.09
CA GLY A 238 -14.84 -69.51 -15.11
C GLY A 238 -14.39 -69.24 -13.66
N GLY A 239 -15.30 -69.41 -12.69
CA GLY A 239 -14.94 -69.79 -11.32
C GLY A 239 -15.43 -68.87 -10.19
N SER A 240 -16.57 -69.24 -9.61
CA SER A 240 -17.17 -68.78 -8.36
C SER A 240 -16.35 -69.13 -7.10
N SER A 241 -16.27 -68.24 -6.11
CA SER A 241 -16.58 -68.54 -4.68
C SER A 241 -16.33 -67.35 -3.74
N SER A 242 -17.31 -67.16 -2.85
CA SER A 242 -17.40 -66.27 -1.69
C SER A 242 -16.32 -66.49 -0.61
N GLY A 243 -15.95 -65.43 0.12
CA GLY A 243 -15.25 -65.58 1.41
C GLY A 243 -14.77 -64.27 2.03
N SER A 244 -15.43 -63.84 3.10
CA SER A 244 -15.16 -62.66 3.94
C SER A 244 -13.83 -62.76 4.71
N THR A 245 -13.07 -61.65 4.86
CA THR A 245 -12.64 -61.01 6.14
C THR A 245 -11.31 -60.23 6.09
N LYS A 246 -11.36 -59.03 6.72
CA LYS A 246 -10.30 -58.20 7.37
C LYS A 246 -9.29 -57.36 6.53
N PRO A 247 -8.94 -56.14 7.03
CA PRO A 247 -8.14 -55.14 6.31
C PRO A 247 -6.61 -55.40 6.43
N PRO A 248 -5.80 -54.99 5.45
CA PRO A 248 -4.36 -55.21 5.50
C PRO A 248 -3.62 -54.18 6.36
N ILE A 249 -2.68 -54.72 7.12
CA ILE A 249 -1.71 -54.09 8.03
C ILE A 249 -0.76 -53.16 7.25
N PRO A 250 -0.36 -51.99 7.79
CA PRO A 250 0.55 -51.08 7.08
C PRO A 250 1.98 -51.65 7.02
N LEU A 251 2.52 -51.80 5.81
CA LEU A 251 3.92 -52.17 5.58
C LEU A 251 4.85 -51.04 6.03
N LYS A 252 5.85 -51.42 6.82
CA LYS A 252 6.93 -50.58 7.34
C LYS A 252 7.86 -50.11 6.20
N PRO A 253 8.38 -48.87 6.21
CA PRO A 253 9.28 -48.40 5.16
C PRO A 253 10.62 -49.16 5.19
N VAL A 254 11.03 -49.67 4.02
CA VAL A 254 12.34 -50.27 3.77
C VAL A 254 13.40 -49.17 3.78
N VAL A 255 14.37 -49.27 4.68
CA VAL A 255 15.56 -48.41 4.73
C VAL A 255 16.55 -48.91 3.68
N PRO A 256 17.00 -48.09 2.72
CA PRO A 256 18.04 -48.49 1.77
C PRO A 256 19.40 -48.64 2.48
N ARG A 257 20.07 -49.78 2.27
CA ARG A 257 21.46 -49.98 2.68
C ARG A 257 22.38 -49.03 1.89
N VAL A 258 23.31 -48.41 2.60
CA VAL A 258 24.41 -47.62 2.03
C VAL A 258 25.66 -48.50 2.08
N ASP A 259 26.23 -48.83 0.91
CA ASP A 259 27.50 -49.54 0.82
C ASP A 259 28.68 -48.60 1.15
N PRO A 260 29.73 -49.09 1.84
CA PRO A 260 30.89 -48.26 2.19
C PRO A 260 31.81 -48.00 0.97
N PRO A 261 32.53 -46.86 0.95
CA PRO A 261 33.33 -46.44 -0.20
C PRO A 261 34.65 -47.25 -0.33
N VAL A 262 34.96 -47.63 -1.57
CA VAL A 262 36.23 -48.25 -1.97
C VAL A 262 37.32 -47.18 -2.04
N ILE A 263 38.39 -47.34 -1.25
CA ILE A 263 39.60 -46.51 -1.30
C ILE A 263 40.55 -47.11 -2.35
N LYS A 264 40.93 -46.32 -3.37
CA LYS A 264 42.05 -46.67 -4.27
C LYS A 264 43.33 -45.97 -3.78
N PRO A 265 44.46 -46.68 -3.68
CA PRO A 265 45.74 -46.05 -3.36
C PRO A 265 46.34 -45.40 -4.62
N THR A 266 46.75 -44.14 -4.49
CA THR A 266 47.62 -43.45 -5.46
C THR A 266 49.07 -43.64 -5.05
N HIS A 267 49.86 -44.21 -5.96
CA HIS A 267 51.33 -44.14 -5.96
C HIS A 267 51.79 -42.74 -6.37
#